data_AF-A0A3D1V6E5-F1
#
_entry.id   AF-A0A3D1V6E5-F1
#
_cell.length_a   1.000
_cell.length_b   1.000
_cell.length_c   1.000
_cell.angle_alpha   90.00
_cell.angle_beta   90.00
_cell.angle_gamma   90.00
#
_symmetry.space_group_name_H-M   'P 1'
#
loop_
_entity.id
_entity.type
_entity.pdbx_description
1 polymer ?
#
loop_
_entity_poly.entity_id
_entity_poly.type
_entity_poly.pdbx_seq_one_letter_code
_entity_poly.pdbx_strand_id
1 'polypeptide(L)'
;MTIEIHQPVAELTPDALRRRLDPATLPFETTAEVAPGRGTIGQPRAIDAIGFGLEVRSYGYNTFVAGQPGSGRETSIIDLVDEFAP
;
A
#
# COMPACT_ATOMS: atom_id res chain seq x y z
N MET A 1 30.00 18.05 -32.75
CA MET A 1 28.83 17.46 -32.07
C MET A 1 29.24 16.05 -31.66
N THR A 2 29.66 15.89 -30.41
CA THR A 2 30.26 14.64 -29.91
C THR A 2 29.16 13.71 -29.46
N ILE A 3 29.15 12.49 -29.98
CA ILE A 3 28.22 11.42 -29.56
C ILE A 3 28.69 10.95 -28.18
N GLU A 4 27.85 11.12 -27.16
CA GLU A 4 28.09 10.49 -25.87
C GLU A 4 27.90 8.97 -26.02
N ILE A 5 29.00 8.24 -25.90
CA ILE A 5 29.04 6.79 -25.83
C ILE A 5 28.44 6.37 -24.48
N HIS A 6 27.21 5.87 -24.50
CA HIS A 6 26.59 5.25 -23.33
C HIS A 6 27.51 4.12 -22.85
N GLN A 7 27.88 4.13 -21.56
CA GLN A 7 28.66 3.06 -20.94
C GLN A 7 28.05 1.69 -21.30
N PRO A 8 28.86 0.64 -21.54
CA PRO A 8 28.33 -0.67 -21.83
C PRO A 8 27.47 -1.14 -20.65
N VAL A 9 26.16 -1.24 -20.86
CA VAL A 9 25.23 -1.79 -19.89
C VAL A 9 25.56 -3.28 -19.78
N ALA A 10 25.94 -3.74 -18.59
CA ALA A 10 26.27 -5.15 -18.36
C ALA A 10 25.06 -6.02 -18.71
N GLU A 11 25.26 -7.06 -19.53
CA GLU A 11 24.21 -8.02 -19.85
C GLU A 11 23.73 -8.71 -18.58
N LEU A 12 22.41 -8.75 -18.38
CA LEU A 12 21.80 -9.43 -17.26
C LEU A 12 21.79 -10.94 -17.52
N THR A 13 22.13 -11.72 -16.50
CA THR A 13 21.92 -13.17 -16.53
C THR A 13 20.42 -13.48 -16.47
N PRO A 14 19.97 -14.66 -16.97
CA PRO A 14 18.55 -15.06 -16.89
C PRO A 14 17.95 -14.98 -15.49
N ASP A 15 18.74 -15.28 -14.45
CA ASP A 15 18.30 -15.20 -13.06
C ASP A 15 18.11 -13.77 -12.55
N ALA A 16 18.76 -12.78 -13.15
CA ALA A 16 18.59 -11.37 -12.81
C ALA A 16 17.36 -10.72 -13.48
N LEU A 17 16.69 -11.42 -14.40
CA LEU A 17 15.55 -10.90 -15.16
C LEU A 17 14.25 -10.83 -14.35
N ARG A 18 14.18 -11.50 -13.20
CA ARG A 18 12.99 -11.48 -12.33
C ARG A 18 13.34 -11.67 -10.87
N ARG A 19 12.50 -11.13 -9.98
CA ARG A 19 12.53 -11.52 -8.58
C ARG A 19 12.03 -12.96 -8.43
N ARG A 20 12.68 -13.73 -7.55
CA ARG A 20 12.27 -15.07 -7.14
C ARG A 20 11.98 -15.05 -5.64
N LEU A 21 10.84 -15.60 -5.26
CA LEU A 21 10.48 -15.90 -3.88
C LEU A 21 10.41 -17.43 -3.78
N ASP A 22 11.06 -18.00 -2.79
CA ASP A 22 10.90 -19.42 -2.48
C ASP A 22 9.60 -19.59 -1.67
N PRO A 23 8.57 -20.28 -2.19
CA PRO A 23 7.31 -20.49 -1.47
C PRO A 23 7.51 -21.17 -0.10
N ALA A 24 8.55 -21.98 0.07
CA ALA A 24 8.86 -22.65 1.33
C ALA A 24 9.29 -21.67 2.45
N THR A 25 9.61 -20.42 2.10
CA THR A 25 9.93 -19.36 3.07
C THR A 25 8.69 -18.68 3.66
N LEU A 26 7.50 -18.93 3.10
CA LEU A 26 6.25 -18.34 3.58
C LEU A 26 5.72 -19.14 4.78
N PRO A 27 5.23 -18.48 5.84
CA PRO A 27 4.75 -19.15 7.06
C PRO A 27 3.31 -19.67 6.94
N PHE A 28 2.84 -20.00 5.73
CA PHE A 28 1.47 -20.48 5.46
C PHE A 28 1.47 -21.37 4.20
N GLU A 29 0.55 -22.33 4.11
CA GLU A 29 0.42 -23.19 2.92
C GLU A 29 -0.45 -22.54 1.84
N THR A 30 -1.54 -21.90 2.25
CA THR A 30 -2.50 -21.24 1.37
C THR A 30 -2.83 -19.85 1.85
N THR A 31 -3.21 -18.96 0.92
CA THR A 31 -3.61 -17.59 1.27
C THR A 31 -4.91 -17.54 2.08
N ALA A 32 -5.65 -18.65 2.20
CA ALA A 32 -6.83 -18.74 3.06
C ALA A 32 -6.46 -18.69 4.56
N GLU A 33 -5.22 -19.02 4.91
CA GLU A 33 -4.70 -18.95 6.29
C GLU A 33 -4.24 -17.54 6.66
N VAL A 34 -4.11 -16.64 5.69
CA VAL A 34 -3.64 -15.28 5.91
C VAL A 34 -4.84 -14.39 6.25
N ALA A 35 -4.78 -13.76 7.43
CA ALA A 35 -5.78 -12.77 7.81
C ALA A 35 -5.86 -11.67 6.73
N PRO A 36 -7.08 -11.27 6.30
CA PRO A 36 -7.23 -10.17 5.36
C PRO A 36 -6.51 -8.91 5.86
N GLY A 37 -5.76 -8.27 4.97
CA GLY A 37 -5.19 -6.96 5.27
C GLY A 37 -6.31 -5.96 5.54
N ARG A 38 -6.13 -5.11 6.56
CA ARG A 38 -7.04 -4.02 6.89
C ARG A 38 -6.52 -2.70 6.32
N GLY A 39 -7.42 -1.81 5.92
CA GLY A 39 -7.06 -0.49 5.39
C GLY A 39 -6.35 -0.54 4.04
N THR A 40 -5.46 0.43 3.81
CA THR A 40 -4.72 0.56 2.54
C THR A 40 -3.23 0.25 2.70
N ILE A 41 -2.70 -0.55 1.76
CA ILE A 41 -1.32 -1.01 1.79
C ILE A 41 -0.38 0.12 1.34
N GLY A 42 0.66 0.38 2.15
CA GLY A 42 1.73 1.32 1.79
C GLY A 42 1.35 2.80 1.92
N GLN A 43 0.27 3.15 2.61
CA GLN A 43 -0.13 4.55 2.83
C GLN A 43 -0.24 4.93 4.33
N PRO A 44 0.85 4.83 5.12
CA PRO A 44 0.81 5.12 6.55
C PRO A 44 0.32 6.56 6.85
N ARG A 45 0.77 7.54 6.05
CA ARG A 45 0.32 8.94 6.17
C ARG A 45 -1.19 9.11 5.98
N ALA A 46 -1.81 8.30 5.12
CA ALA A 46 -3.25 8.39 4.89
C ALA A 46 -4.02 7.86 6.11
N ILE A 47 -3.58 6.74 6.67
CA ILE A 47 -4.15 6.15 7.89
C ILE A 47 -4.05 7.13 9.06
N ASP A 48 -2.88 7.72 9.29
CA ASP A 48 -2.68 8.70 10.38
C ASP A 48 -3.59 9.94 10.22
N ALA A 49 -3.72 10.46 9.00
CA ALA A 49 -4.56 11.63 8.73
C ALA A 49 -6.06 11.34 8.92
N ILE A 50 -6.51 10.13 8.57
CA ILE A 50 -7.89 9.69 8.81
C ILE A 50 -8.14 9.57 10.31
N GLY A 51 -7.25 8.87 11.03
CA GLY A 51 -7.35 8.71 12.49
C GLY A 51 -7.41 10.06 13.20
N PHE A 52 -6.50 10.97 12.87
CA PHE A 52 -6.53 12.34 13.38
C PHE A 52 -7.88 13.03 13.10
N GLY A 53 -8.39 12.94 11.87
CA GLY A 53 -9.66 13.56 11.50
C GLY A 53 -10.85 13.01 12.29
N LEU A 54 -10.86 11.71 12.60
CA LEU A 54 -11.91 11.06 13.41
C LEU A 54 -11.87 11.46 14.88
N GLU A 55 -10.69 11.82 15.40
CA GLU A 55 -10.53 12.31 16.78
C GLU A 55 -11.03 13.74 17.01
N VAL A 56 -11.20 14.54 15.94
CA VAL A 56 -11.64 15.94 16.05
C VAL A 56 -13.10 16.03 16.53
N ARG A 57 -13.29 16.43 17.80
CA ARG A 57 -14.61 16.66 18.41
C ARG A 57 -15.13 18.06 18.12
N SER A 58 -15.35 18.38 16.84
CA SER A 58 -15.96 19.63 16.41
C SER A 58 -17.14 19.37 15.48
N TYR A 59 -18.32 19.90 15.83
CA TYR A 59 -19.49 19.82 14.97
C TYR A 59 -19.21 20.45 13.61
N GLY A 60 -19.61 19.77 12.53
CA GLY A 60 -19.41 20.22 11.16
C GLY A 60 -17.99 20.06 10.63
N TYR A 61 -17.09 19.38 11.35
CA TYR A 61 -15.79 18.99 10.81
C TYR A 61 -15.95 17.84 9.81
N ASN A 62 -15.42 18.01 8.60
CA ASN A 62 -15.53 17.03 7.52
C ASN A 62 -14.14 16.62 7.05
N THR A 63 -13.98 15.33 6.73
CA THR A 63 -12.76 14.77 6.15
C THR A 63 -12.99 14.46 4.67
N PHE A 64 -12.08 14.89 3.81
CA PHE A 64 -12.09 14.58 2.38
C PHE A 64 -10.91 13.68 2.01
N VAL A 65 -11.15 12.63 1.22
CA VAL A 65 -10.15 11.63 0.85
C VAL A 65 -9.93 11.59 -0.66
N ALA A 66 -8.70 11.90 -1.08
CA ALA A 66 -8.28 11.90 -2.47
C ALA A 66 -7.28 10.78 -2.76
N GLY A 67 -7.27 10.29 -4.00
CA GLY A 67 -6.36 9.23 -4.44
C GLY A 67 -6.79 8.64 -5.77
N GLN A 68 -5.92 7.83 -6.37
CA GLN A 68 -6.19 7.20 -7.66
C GLN A 68 -7.37 6.21 -7.55
N PRO A 69 -8.12 5.96 -8.64
CA PRO A 69 -9.07 4.86 -8.70
C PRO A 69 -8.41 3.53 -8.29
N GLY A 70 -9.12 2.70 -7.52
CA GLY A 70 -8.60 1.41 -7.06
C GLY A 70 -7.62 1.47 -5.87
N SER A 71 -7.33 2.65 -5.31
CA SER A 71 -6.41 2.79 -4.15
C SER A 71 -6.99 2.35 -2.78
N GLY A 72 -8.23 1.86 -2.76
CA GLY A 72 -8.89 1.39 -1.53
C GLY A 72 -9.38 2.49 -0.58
N ARG A 73 -9.61 3.72 -1.08
CA ARG A 73 -10.03 4.89 -0.27
C ARG A 73 -11.27 4.63 0.57
N GLU A 74 -12.31 4.08 -0.06
CA GLU A 74 -13.60 3.83 0.59
C GLU A 74 -13.47 2.72 1.63
N THR A 75 -12.91 1.56 1.25
CA THR A 75 -12.64 0.45 2.16
C THR A 75 -11.83 0.90 3.38
N SER A 76 -10.80 1.71 3.18
CA SER A 76 -9.98 2.21 4.30
C SER A 76 -10.75 3.12 5.24
N ILE A 77 -11.65 3.96 4.72
CA ILE A 77 -12.46 4.84 5.56
C ILE A 77 -13.47 4.04 6.36
N ILE A 78 -14.14 3.07 5.73
CA ILE A 78 -15.12 2.22 6.41
C ILE A 78 -14.44 1.40 7.52
N ASP A 79 -13.33 0.72 7.21
CA ASP A 79 -12.57 -0.07 8.18
C ASP A 79 -12.17 0.75 9.42
N LEU A 80 -11.69 1.99 9.23
CA LEU A 80 -11.25 2.86 10.33
C LEU A 80 -12.42 3.45 11.12
N VAL A 81 -13.55 3.76 10.46
CA VAL A 81 -14.75 4.25 11.14
C VAL A 81 -15.34 3.15 12.03
N ASP A 82 -15.43 1.93 11.51
CA ASP A 82 -15.92 0.76 12.25
C ASP A 82 -15.03 0.46 13.48
N GLU A 83 -13.72 0.72 13.38
CA GLU A 83 -12.79 0.60 14.52
C GLU A 83 -12.99 1.71 15.56
N PHE A 84 -13.24 2.95 15.11
CA PHE A 84 -13.34 4.11 15.99
C PHE A 84 -14.69 4.22 16.71
N ALA A 85 -15.77 3.75 16.09
CA ALA A 85 -17.14 3.80 16.62
C ALA A 85 -17.92 2.54 16.19
N PRO A 86 -17.75 1.41 16.91
CA PRO A 86 -18.38 0.14 16.58
C PRO A 86 -19.91 0.11 16.78
#